data_AF-A0A067GE98-F1
#
_entry.id   AF-A0A067GE98-F1
#
_cell.length_a   1.000
_cell.length_b   1.000
_cell.length_c   1.000
_cell.angle_alpha   90.00
_cell.angle_beta   90.00
_cell.angle_gamma   90.00
#
_symmetry.space_group_name_H-M   'P 1'
#
loop_
_entity.id
_entity.type
_entity.pdbx_description
1 polymer ?
#
loop_
_entity_poly.entity_id
_entity_poly.type
_entity_poly.pdbx_seq_one_letter_code
_entity_poly.pdbx_strand_id
1 'polypeptide(L)'
;MASLLSVTANSLSFPSTPFKGNVKTLMPKPPSSLCVPLKVQQRNKPPQLTVLNQAASASASAIVGSGPVTNVRFRLNNLGPQPGSRKRGKRKGRGIAAGQGNSCGFGMRGQKSRSGPGVRKGFEGGQMPLYRRIPKLRGIAGGMHAGLPKYVPVNLKDIEAAGFLEGDEVSLETLKKKGLINPSGRERKLPLKVQIMTFPTMIYFYL
;
A
#
# COMPACT_ATOMS: atom_id res chain seq x y z
N MET A 1 45.58 23.07 -20.38
CA MET A 1 44.62 22.55 -21.38
C MET A 1 44.50 21.06 -21.17
N ALA A 2 43.28 20.60 -20.86
CA ALA A 2 43.00 19.37 -20.13
C ALA A 2 43.16 18.10 -20.96
N SER A 3 43.72 17.08 -20.30
CA SER A 3 43.76 15.68 -20.68
C SER A 3 42.35 15.08 -20.77
N LEU A 4 42.04 14.38 -21.87
CA LEU A 4 40.82 13.57 -21.98
C LEU A 4 41.19 12.08 -21.78
N LEU A 5 40.89 11.61 -20.58
CA LEU A 5 40.83 10.20 -20.19
C LEU A 5 39.71 9.49 -20.96
N SER A 6 40.05 8.41 -21.66
CA SER A 6 39.06 7.45 -22.17
C SER A 6 38.89 6.33 -21.14
N VAL A 7 37.66 6.11 -20.70
CA VAL A 7 37.27 5.00 -19.82
C VAL A 7 36.93 3.82 -20.71
N THR A 8 37.86 2.87 -20.84
CA THR A 8 37.59 1.55 -21.43
C THR A 8 37.04 0.61 -20.36
N ALA A 9 35.99 -0.12 -20.73
CA ALA A 9 35.27 -1.03 -19.84
C ALA A 9 36.14 -2.25 -19.47
N ASN A 10 36.33 -2.49 -18.17
CA ASN A 10 36.89 -3.75 -17.67
C ASN A 10 35.85 -4.86 -17.82
N SER A 11 36.02 -5.73 -18.81
CA SER A 11 35.42 -7.06 -18.82
C SER A 11 36.26 -7.97 -17.90
N LEU A 12 35.69 -8.37 -16.76
CA LEU A 12 36.30 -9.37 -15.88
C LEU A 12 36.26 -10.73 -16.60
N SER A 13 37.41 -11.17 -17.10
CA SER A 13 37.63 -12.55 -17.53
C SER A 13 37.83 -13.42 -16.29
N PHE A 14 36.98 -14.43 -16.11
CA PHE A 14 37.22 -15.47 -15.11
C PHE A 14 38.18 -16.52 -15.70
N PRO A 15 39.31 -16.84 -15.04
CA PRO A 15 40.16 -17.93 -15.49
C PRO A 15 39.47 -19.27 -15.25
N SER A 16 39.47 -20.14 -16.26
CA SER A 16 39.05 -21.54 -16.11
C SER A 16 40.05 -22.28 -15.21
N THR A 17 39.59 -22.81 -14.07
CA THR A 17 40.44 -23.54 -13.13
C THR A 17 40.83 -24.92 -13.68
N PRO A 18 42.12 -25.32 -13.69
CA PRO A 18 42.56 -26.62 -14.20
C PRO A 18 42.61 -27.66 -13.08
N PHE A 19 41.52 -27.88 -12.35
CA PHE A 19 41.53 -28.85 -11.24
C PHE A 19 41.07 -30.24 -11.70
N LYS A 20 42.01 -31.18 -11.84
CA LYS A 20 41.79 -32.60 -12.20
C LYS A 20 41.84 -33.51 -10.96
N GLY A 21 41.09 -33.18 -9.90
CA GLY A 21 41.02 -33.97 -8.67
C GLY A 21 39.59 -34.41 -8.32
N ASN A 22 39.45 -35.51 -7.57
CA ASN A 22 38.15 -36.02 -7.15
C ASN A 22 37.53 -35.12 -6.06
N VAL A 23 36.34 -34.56 -6.35
CA VAL A 23 35.68 -33.52 -5.54
C VAL A 23 35.25 -34.02 -4.15
N LYS A 24 35.15 -35.35 -3.95
CA LYS A 24 34.65 -35.95 -2.70
C LYS A 24 35.60 -35.80 -1.49
N THR A 25 36.88 -35.49 -1.70
CA THR A 25 37.87 -35.32 -0.63
C THR A 25 38.11 -33.86 -0.22
N LEU A 26 37.41 -32.90 -0.82
CA LEU A 26 37.55 -31.48 -0.47
C LEU A 26 36.69 -31.13 0.75
N MET A 27 37.31 -31.09 1.93
CA MET A 27 36.71 -30.46 3.11
C MET A 27 36.82 -28.92 2.98
N PRO A 28 35.74 -28.15 3.16
CA PRO A 28 35.83 -26.70 3.13
C PRO A 28 36.62 -26.18 4.32
N LYS A 29 37.62 -25.33 4.06
CA LYS A 29 38.36 -24.62 5.12
C LYS A 29 37.43 -23.57 5.75
N PRO A 30 37.22 -23.56 7.07
CA PRO A 30 36.34 -22.57 7.68
C PRO A 30 36.94 -21.16 7.52
N PRO A 31 36.10 -20.13 7.28
CA PRO A 31 36.59 -18.77 7.07
C PRO A 31 37.22 -18.20 8.35
N SER A 32 38.42 -17.64 8.22
CA SER A 32 39.16 -16.96 9.29
C SER A 32 38.74 -15.50 9.48
N SER A 33 37.48 -15.18 9.25
CA SER A 33 36.92 -13.86 9.57
C SER A 33 36.04 -13.98 10.80
N LEU A 34 36.33 -13.11 11.78
CA LEU A 34 35.65 -12.93 13.06
C LEU A 34 34.13 -13.09 12.90
N CYS A 35 33.62 -14.25 13.30
CA CYS A 35 32.19 -14.48 13.47
C CYS A 35 31.75 -13.68 14.70
N VAL A 36 31.21 -12.48 14.50
CA VAL A 36 30.53 -11.76 15.58
C VAL A 36 29.30 -12.60 15.94
N PRO A 37 29.18 -13.15 17.16
CA PRO A 37 27.99 -13.88 17.54
C PRO A 37 26.84 -12.89 17.66
N LEU A 38 25.96 -12.85 16.66
CA LEU A 38 24.65 -12.23 16.82
C LEU A 38 23.92 -13.03 17.89
N LYS A 39 23.91 -12.50 19.13
CA LYS A 39 22.98 -12.93 20.17
C LYS A 39 21.58 -12.69 19.62
N VAL A 40 20.98 -13.74 19.06
CA VAL A 40 19.55 -13.80 18.83
C VAL A 40 18.94 -13.75 20.23
N GLN A 41 18.58 -12.54 20.67
CA GLN A 41 17.65 -12.34 21.77
C GLN A 41 16.45 -13.23 21.44
N GLN A 42 16.25 -14.28 22.22
CA GLN A 42 15.11 -15.16 22.07
C GLN A 42 13.89 -14.26 22.16
N ARG A 43 13.27 -13.96 21.02
CA ARG A 43 12.02 -13.22 21.01
C ARG A 43 11.07 -14.08 21.83
N ASN A 44 10.67 -13.59 23.00
CA ASN A 44 9.62 -14.19 23.81
C ASN A 44 8.51 -14.57 22.84
N LYS A 45 8.19 -15.87 22.78
CA LYS A 45 7.13 -16.40 21.93
C LYS A 45 5.91 -15.52 22.21
N PRO A 46 5.28 -14.90 21.19
CA PRO A 46 4.17 -14.00 21.44
C PRO A 46 3.12 -14.75 22.27
N PRO A 47 2.56 -14.12 23.32
CA PRO A 47 1.59 -14.79 24.16
C PRO A 47 0.48 -15.34 23.27
N GLN A 48 0.13 -16.63 23.45
CA GLN A 48 -1.01 -17.20 22.77
C GLN A 48 -2.25 -16.41 23.20
N LEU A 49 -2.77 -15.60 22.28
CA LEU A 49 -4.04 -14.90 22.47
C LEU A 49 -5.14 -15.95 22.57
N THR A 50 -5.55 -16.26 23.81
CA THR A 50 -6.77 -17.02 24.05
C THR A 50 -7.88 -15.98 24.12
N VAL A 51 -8.65 -15.84 23.04
CA VAL A 51 -9.85 -15.00 23.02
C VAL A 51 -10.88 -15.66 23.95
N LEU A 52 -11.00 -15.14 25.16
CA LEU A 52 -12.12 -15.45 26.05
C LEU A 52 -13.25 -14.48 25.71
N ASN A 53 -14.33 -14.98 25.11
CA ASN A 53 -15.52 -14.18 24.90
C ASN A 53 -16.23 -13.99 26.25
N GLN A 54 -16.20 -12.77 26.78
CA GLN A 54 -16.99 -12.33 27.94
C GLN A 54 -18.50 -12.19 27.61
N ALA A 55 -19.03 -13.00 26.70
CA ALA A 55 -20.45 -13.03 26.36
C ALA A 55 -21.25 -14.01 27.23
N ALA A 56 -20.76 -14.29 28.44
CA ALA A 56 -21.43 -15.17 29.41
C ALA A 56 -21.53 -14.47 30.78
N SER A 57 -22.04 -13.23 30.81
CA SER A 57 -22.57 -12.62 32.03
C SER A 57 -23.49 -11.44 31.72
N ALA A 58 -24.64 -11.70 31.09
CA ALA A 58 -25.85 -10.89 31.23
C ALA A 58 -27.03 -11.59 30.52
N SER A 59 -27.73 -12.42 31.30
CA SER A 59 -29.15 -12.82 31.21
C SER A 59 -29.97 -12.61 29.92
N ALA A 60 -30.38 -13.75 29.35
CA ALA A 60 -31.77 -14.18 29.14
C ALA A 60 -32.78 -13.30 28.37
N SER A 61 -33.14 -13.77 27.16
CA SER A 61 -34.56 -13.91 26.76
C SER A 61 -34.73 -14.75 25.48
N ALA A 62 -35.29 -15.94 25.68
CA ALA A 62 -36.09 -16.81 24.81
C ALA A 62 -36.08 -16.61 23.27
N ILE A 63 -35.54 -17.61 22.54
CA ILE A 63 -36.17 -18.12 21.33
C ILE A 63 -35.91 -19.63 21.18
N VAL A 64 -36.98 -20.33 20.84
CA VAL A 64 -37.19 -21.79 20.78
C VAL A 64 -36.29 -22.49 19.75
N GLY A 65 -35.64 -23.58 20.18
CA GLY A 65 -34.94 -24.52 19.30
C GLY A 65 -33.79 -25.26 20.00
N SER A 66 -34.05 -26.49 20.49
CA SER A 66 -33.05 -27.31 21.18
C SER A 66 -31.98 -27.86 20.22
N GLY A 67 -30.83 -27.20 20.19
CA GLY A 67 -29.55 -27.80 19.75
C GLY A 67 -28.53 -27.61 20.87
N PRO A 68 -27.57 -28.53 21.09
CA PRO A 68 -26.61 -28.38 22.16
C PRO A 68 -25.81 -27.09 21.93
N VAL A 69 -25.84 -26.19 22.91
CA VAL A 69 -24.99 -25.00 22.97
C VAL A 69 -23.55 -25.50 23.13
N THR A 70 -22.92 -25.83 22.01
CA THR A 70 -21.55 -26.32 22.00
C THR A 70 -20.63 -25.15 22.33
N ASN A 71 -19.73 -25.33 23.30
CA ASN A 71 -18.57 -24.46 23.45
C ASN A 71 -17.75 -24.55 22.15
N VAL A 72 -18.00 -23.64 21.19
CA VAL A 72 -17.33 -23.64 19.89
C VAL A 72 -15.88 -23.22 20.08
N ARG A 73 -15.00 -24.20 20.30
CA ARG A 73 -13.57 -23.96 20.42
C ARG A 73 -12.95 -23.78 19.03
N PHE A 74 -12.41 -22.59 18.78
CA PHE A 74 -11.63 -22.36 17.57
C PHE A 74 -10.36 -23.22 17.58
N ARG A 75 -10.24 -24.07 16.56
CA ARG A 75 -9.08 -24.89 16.23
C ARG A 75 -8.76 -24.63 14.76
N LEU A 76 -7.54 -24.90 14.32
CA LEU A 76 -7.13 -24.70 12.92
C LEU A 76 -8.08 -25.38 11.92
N ASN A 77 -8.67 -26.51 12.31
CA ASN A 77 -9.59 -27.30 11.49
C ASN A 77 -10.96 -26.63 11.27
N ASN A 78 -11.33 -25.68 12.13
CA ASN A 78 -12.65 -25.04 12.16
C ASN A 78 -12.60 -23.57 11.72
N LEU A 79 -11.45 -23.10 11.22
CA LEU A 79 -11.30 -21.75 10.67
C LEU A 79 -11.69 -21.75 9.18
N GLY A 80 -12.60 -20.86 8.82
CA GLY A 80 -12.98 -20.60 7.44
C GLY A 80 -12.93 -19.11 7.13
N PRO A 81 -12.72 -18.71 5.86
CA PRO A 81 -12.86 -17.31 5.47
C PRO A 81 -14.32 -16.87 5.55
N GLN A 82 -14.56 -15.58 5.83
CA GLN A 82 -15.88 -14.97 5.73
C GLN A 82 -16.44 -15.16 4.30
N PRO A 83 -17.74 -15.47 4.12
CA PRO A 83 -18.37 -15.53 2.81
C PRO A 83 -18.09 -14.25 2.01
N GLY A 84 -17.66 -14.41 0.76
CA GLY A 84 -17.32 -13.29 -0.13
C GLY A 84 -15.90 -12.72 0.03
N SER A 85 -15.17 -13.06 1.10
CA SER A 85 -13.77 -12.59 1.31
C SER A 85 -12.83 -13.07 0.20
N ARG A 86 -12.96 -14.34 -0.22
CA ARG A 86 -12.12 -14.94 -1.26
C ARG A 86 -12.98 -15.46 -2.41
N LYS A 87 -12.75 -14.93 -3.61
CA LYS A 87 -13.36 -15.42 -4.86
C LYS A 87 -12.34 -16.23 -5.65
N ARG A 88 -12.75 -17.36 -6.23
CA ARG A 88 -11.88 -18.19 -7.08
C ARG A 88 -11.48 -17.39 -8.33
N GLY A 89 -10.19 -17.35 -8.64
CA GLY A 89 -9.67 -16.66 -9.83
C GLY A 89 -10.06 -17.37 -11.13
N LYS A 90 -10.30 -16.60 -12.20
CA LYS A 90 -10.61 -17.15 -13.53
C LYS A 90 -9.33 -17.69 -14.18
N ARG A 91 -9.26 -19.01 -14.40
CA ARG A 91 -8.15 -19.68 -15.12
C ARG A 91 -8.51 -19.78 -16.60
N LYS A 92 -8.01 -18.86 -17.42
CA LYS A 92 -8.26 -18.84 -18.87
C LYS A 92 -7.55 -20.00 -19.58
N GLY A 93 -8.08 -20.44 -20.73
CA GLY A 93 -7.47 -21.48 -21.56
C GLY A 93 -7.61 -22.89 -20.98
N ARG A 94 -8.71 -23.20 -20.29
CA ARG A 94 -8.96 -24.52 -19.67
C ARG A 94 -10.36 -25.01 -20.02
N GLY A 95 -10.50 -25.60 -21.22
CA GLY A 95 -11.76 -26.15 -21.70
C GLY A 95 -12.85 -25.11 -21.96
N ILE A 96 -13.77 -25.41 -22.87
CA ILE A 96 -14.81 -24.45 -23.28
C ILE A 96 -15.86 -24.27 -22.17
N ALA A 97 -16.18 -25.34 -21.43
CA ALA A 97 -17.17 -25.31 -20.35
C ALA A 97 -16.84 -24.34 -19.20
N ALA A 98 -15.56 -24.02 -18.98
CA ALA A 98 -15.14 -23.02 -17.99
C ALA A 98 -15.34 -21.56 -18.47
N GLY A 99 -15.83 -21.36 -19.69
CA GLY A 99 -16.25 -20.08 -20.28
C GLY A 99 -15.19 -19.36 -21.12
N GLN A 100 -13.90 -19.52 -20.83
CA GLN A 100 -12.81 -18.79 -21.52
C GLN A 100 -11.76 -19.77 -22.07
N GLY A 101 -12.21 -20.84 -22.73
CA GLY A 101 -11.39 -21.97 -23.15
C GLY A 101 -10.58 -21.78 -24.44
N ASN A 102 -11.21 -21.32 -25.51
CA ASN A 102 -10.58 -21.20 -26.82
C ASN A 102 -9.84 -19.86 -26.97
N SER A 103 -10.56 -18.80 -27.37
CA SER A 103 -10.00 -17.46 -27.57
C SER A 103 -9.62 -16.74 -26.28
N CYS A 104 -9.90 -17.33 -25.10
CA CYS A 104 -9.65 -16.73 -23.79
C CYS A 104 -10.24 -15.30 -23.59
N GLY A 105 -11.22 -14.94 -24.42
CA GLY A 105 -11.90 -13.64 -24.42
C GLY A 105 -11.20 -12.58 -25.28
N PHE A 106 -10.19 -12.96 -26.05
CA PHE A 106 -9.44 -12.06 -26.94
C PHE A 106 -10.00 -11.98 -28.37
N GLY A 107 -10.97 -12.83 -28.72
CA GLY A 107 -11.53 -12.92 -30.08
C GLY A 107 -10.69 -13.78 -31.02
N MET A 108 -10.95 -13.68 -32.33
CA MET A 108 -10.35 -14.57 -33.34
C MET A 108 -8.91 -14.16 -33.72
N ARG A 109 -8.73 -12.91 -34.19
CA ARG A 109 -7.47 -12.37 -34.72
C ARG A 109 -7.41 -10.86 -34.45
N GLY A 110 -6.25 -10.27 -34.69
CA GLY A 110 -6.02 -8.82 -34.59
C GLY A 110 -4.90 -8.50 -33.61
N GLN A 111 -4.47 -7.23 -33.59
CA GLN A 111 -3.34 -6.81 -32.76
C GLN A 111 -3.60 -7.05 -31.26
N LYS A 112 -4.86 -6.90 -30.78
CA LYS A 112 -5.25 -7.11 -29.38
C LYS A 112 -5.23 -8.58 -28.93
N SER A 113 -5.24 -9.53 -29.86
CA SER A 113 -5.22 -10.97 -29.55
C SER A 113 -3.81 -11.57 -29.60
N ARG A 114 -2.80 -10.79 -30.01
CA ARG A 114 -1.39 -11.22 -30.04
C ARG A 114 -0.73 -10.95 -28.68
N SER A 115 0.28 -11.75 -28.36
CA SER A 115 1.12 -11.55 -27.18
C SER A 115 2.01 -10.32 -27.35
N GLY A 116 2.32 -9.65 -26.24
CA GLY A 116 3.26 -8.53 -26.19
C GLY A 116 2.61 -7.20 -25.80
N PRO A 117 3.37 -6.09 -25.86
CA PRO A 117 2.84 -4.76 -25.61
C PRO A 117 1.75 -4.42 -26.62
N GLY A 118 0.56 -4.10 -26.12
CA GLY A 118 -0.56 -3.67 -26.96
C GLY A 118 -0.41 -2.24 -27.46
N VAL A 119 -1.49 -1.74 -28.06
CA VAL A 119 -1.62 -0.34 -28.46
C VAL A 119 -1.52 0.57 -27.23
N ARG A 120 -0.76 1.67 -27.33
CA ARG A 120 -0.62 2.65 -26.24
C ARG A 120 -2.00 3.20 -25.84
N LYS A 121 -2.25 3.29 -24.52
CA LYS A 121 -3.45 3.94 -23.99
C LYS A 121 -3.51 5.41 -24.47
N GLY A 122 -4.65 5.81 -25.04
CA GLY A 122 -4.83 7.15 -25.64
C GLY A 122 -4.40 7.26 -27.10
N PHE A 123 -4.19 6.16 -27.82
CA PHE A 123 -3.99 6.18 -29.27
C PHE A 123 -5.32 6.02 -30.01
N GLU A 124 -5.59 6.91 -30.97
CA GLU A 124 -6.84 6.99 -31.74
C GLU A 124 -6.62 6.59 -33.21
N GLY A 125 -5.86 5.50 -33.46
CA GLY A 125 -5.78 4.90 -34.80
C GLY A 125 -4.97 5.70 -35.84
N GLY A 126 -4.09 6.60 -35.40
CA GLY A 126 -3.29 7.47 -36.27
C GLY A 126 -3.81 8.91 -36.32
N GLN A 127 -5.03 9.15 -35.87
CA GLN A 127 -5.54 10.49 -35.61
C GLN A 127 -4.75 11.13 -34.46
N MET A 128 -4.60 12.47 -34.48
CA MET A 128 -4.03 13.19 -33.34
C MET A 128 -4.84 12.89 -32.08
N PRO A 129 -4.27 12.33 -31.00
CA PRO A 129 -5.01 12.01 -29.79
C PRO A 129 -5.66 13.22 -29.11
N LEU A 130 -6.79 13.02 -28.43
CA LEU A 130 -7.52 14.06 -27.69
C LEU A 130 -6.62 14.89 -26.76
N TYR A 131 -5.74 14.24 -26.00
CA TYR A 131 -4.83 14.93 -25.06
C TYR A 131 -3.81 15.86 -25.76
N ARG A 132 -3.63 15.73 -27.08
CA ARG A 132 -2.82 16.65 -27.90
C ARG A 132 -3.66 17.77 -28.54
N ARG A 133 -4.96 17.53 -28.77
CA ARG A 133 -5.89 18.53 -29.34
C ARG A 133 -6.27 19.60 -28.33
N ILE A 134 -6.39 19.21 -27.07
CA ILE A 134 -6.76 20.13 -25.98
C ILE A 134 -5.53 20.98 -25.61
N PRO A 135 -5.66 22.31 -25.42
CA PRO A 135 -4.56 23.13 -24.96
C PRO A 135 -4.11 22.69 -23.56
N LYS A 136 -2.81 22.86 -23.28
CA LYS A 136 -2.25 22.54 -21.96
C LYS A 136 -2.95 23.38 -20.88
N LEU A 137 -3.08 22.82 -19.67
CA LEU A 137 -3.62 23.53 -18.51
C LEU A 137 -2.83 24.82 -18.26
N ARG A 138 -3.56 25.89 -17.91
CA ARG A 138 -2.98 27.20 -17.55
C ARG A 138 -1.97 27.04 -16.41
N GLY A 139 -0.92 27.85 -16.42
CA GLY A 139 0.18 27.80 -15.45
C GLY A 139 1.22 26.72 -15.77
N ILE A 140 0.80 25.45 -15.85
CA ILE A 140 1.72 24.32 -16.16
C ILE A 140 2.37 24.51 -17.54
N ALA A 141 1.59 24.97 -18.53
CA ALA A 141 2.07 25.22 -19.87
C ALA A 141 3.22 26.25 -19.95
N GLY A 142 3.23 27.22 -19.01
CA GLY A 142 4.22 28.30 -18.95
C GLY A 142 5.34 28.06 -17.92
N GLY A 143 5.44 26.86 -17.34
CA GLY A 143 6.47 26.54 -16.34
C GLY A 143 6.23 27.14 -14.95
N MET A 144 5.03 27.69 -14.68
CA MET A 144 4.69 28.16 -13.34
C MET A 144 4.57 26.99 -12.38
N HIS A 145 5.18 27.12 -11.20
CA HIS A 145 5.07 26.10 -10.14
C HIS A 145 3.60 25.88 -9.75
N ALA A 146 3.23 24.62 -9.51
CA ALA A 146 1.90 24.29 -9.01
C ALA A 146 1.65 25.02 -7.67
N GLY A 147 0.43 25.51 -7.45
CA GLY A 147 0.04 26.07 -6.17
C GLY A 147 0.02 24.97 -5.12
N LEU A 148 0.93 25.06 -4.13
CA LEU A 148 0.91 24.16 -2.98
C LEU A 148 0.12 24.80 -1.82
N PRO A 149 -0.57 23.99 -0.99
CA PRO A 149 -1.25 24.50 0.19
C PRO A 149 -0.24 25.18 1.13
N LYS A 150 -0.63 26.35 1.65
CA LYS A 150 0.17 27.17 2.57
C LYS A 150 -0.23 26.97 4.03
N TYR A 151 -1.36 26.32 4.27
CA TYR A 151 -1.95 26.13 5.59
C TYR A 151 -2.64 24.77 5.67
N VAL A 152 -2.82 24.27 6.88
CA VAL A 152 -3.64 23.09 7.16
C VAL A 152 -5.06 23.56 7.49
N PRO A 153 -6.07 23.28 6.65
CA PRO A 153 -7.44 23.69 6.91
C PRO A 153 -8.06 22.85 8.02
N VAL A 154 -8.75 23.49 8.95
CA VAL A 154 -9.47 22.87 10.07
C VAL A 154 -10.86 23.51 10.15
N ASN A 155 -11.92 22.71 10.15
CA ASN A 155 -13.28 23.25 10.27
C ASN A 155 -13.68 23.39 11.75
N LEU A 156 -14.51 24.38 12.05
CA LEU A 156 -15.08 24.52 13.39
C LEU A 156 -15.91 23.29 13.83
N LYS A 157 -16.62 22.65 12.88
CA LYS A 157 -17.39 21.42 13.15
C LYS A 157 -16.53 20.31 13.74
N ASP A 158 -15.28 20.20 13.27
CA ASP A 158 -14.36 19.18 13.74
C ASP A 158 -13.88 19.51 15.17
N ILE A 159 -13.67 20.80 15.46
CA ILE A 159 -13.30 21.31 16.79
C ILE A 159 -14.44 21.12 17.79
N GLU A 160 -15.68 21.45 17.41
CA GLU A 160 -16.87 21.22 18.25
C GLU A 160 -17.05 19.73 18.57
N ALA A 161 -16.95 18.86 17.56
CA ALA A 161 -17.06 17.41 17.74
C ALA A 161 -15.94 16.82 18.63
N ALA A 162 -14.79 17.48 18.69
CA ALA A 162 -13.65 17.07 19.52
C ALA A 162 -13.75 17.52 20.99
N GLY A 163 -14.82 18.21 21.38
CA GLY A 163 -15.08 18.60 22.76
C GLY A 163 -13.95 19.43 23.35
N PHE A 164 -13.51 20.48 22.66
CA PHE A 164 -12.66 21.51 23.27
C PHE A 164 -13.50 22.33 24.25
N LEU A 165 -12.96 22.53 25.45
CA LEU A 165 -13.59 23.38 26.45
C LEU A 165 -13.26 24.85 26.16
N GLU A 166 -14.07 25.75 26.71
CA GLU A 166 -13.81 27.19 26.63
C GLU A 166 -12.47 27.49 27.32
N GLY A 167 -11.54 28.08 26.57
CA GLY A 167 -10.18 28.38 27.03
C GLY A 167 -9.11 27.36 26.63
N ASP A 168 -9.47 26.23 26.01
CA ASP A 168 -8.48 25.28 25.49
C ASP A 168 -7.71 25.86 24.29
N GLU A 169 -6.39 25.67 24.30
CA GLU A 169 -5.53 26.08 23.18
C GLU A 169 -5.66 25.13 21.97
N VAL A 170 -6.13 25.67 20.84
CA VAL A 170 -6.21 24.93 19.57
C VAL A 170 -4.90 25.11 18.79
N SER A 171 -3.97 24.19 19.01
CA SER A 171 -2.67 24.12 18.34
C SER A 171 -2.54 22.83 17.52
N LEU A 172 -1.54 22.79 16.63
CA LEU A 172 -1.28 21.61 15.79
C LEU A 172 -0.99 20.37 16.67
N GLU A 173 -0.33 20.56 17.81
CA GLU A 173 -0.04 19.50 18.77
C GLU A 173 -1.30 18.99 19.47
N THR A 174 -2.19 19.88 19.93
CA THR A 174 -3.42 19.47 20.63
C THR A 174 -4.38 18.76 19.68
N LEU A 175 -4.50 19.24 18.43
CA LEU A 175 -5.29 18.58 17.38
C LEU A 175 -4.75 17.19 17.03
N LYS A 176 -3.42 17.03 17.00
CA LYS A 176 -2.78 15.73 16.77
C LYS A 176 -2.99 14.78 17.94
N LYS A 177 -2.87 15.27 19.19
CA LYS A 177 -3.13 14.47 20.42
C LYS A 177 -4.55 13.93 20.44
N LYS A 178 -5.54 14.75 20.04
CA LYS A 178 -6.94 14.33 19.92
C LYS A 178 -7.23 13.48 18.65
N GLY A 179 -6.25 13.30 17.76
CA GLY A 179 -6.39 12.46 16.57
C GLY A 179 -7.17 13.08 15.41
N LEU A 180 -7.44 14.39 15.45
CA LEU A 180 -8.19 15.10 14.39
C LEU A 180 -7.36 15.26 13.12
N ILE A 181 -6.06 15.50 13.28
CA ILE A 181 -5.14 15.75 12.17
C ILE A 181 -3.92 14.86 12.35
N ASN A 182 -3.50 14.22 11.26
CA ASN A 182 -2.23 13.51 11.19
C ASN A 182 -1.28 14.17 10.16
N PRO A 183 -0.61 15.28 10.53
CA PRO A 183 0.11 16.09 9.57
C PRO A 183 1.40 15.40 9.09
N SER A 184 1.60 15.42 7.77
CA SER A 184 2.71 14.74 7.10
C SER A 184 3.65 15.72 6.39
N GLY A 185 4.95 15.40 6.38
CA GLY A 185 5.97 16.15 5.64
C GLY A 185 5.93 17.67 5.88
N ARG A 186 5.52 18.42 4.84
CA ARG A 186 5.43 19.88 4.84
C ARG A 186 4.41 20.43 5.83
N GLU A 187 3.30 19.73 6.03
CA GLU A 187 2.15 20.19 6.82
C GLU A 187 2.50 20.47 8.28
N ARG A 188 3.51 19.78 8.81
CA ARG A 188 4.01 19.98 10.19
C ARG A 188 4.57 21.38 10.44
N LYS A 189 4.97 22.08 9.38
CA LYS A 189 5.55 23.43 9.43
C LYS A 189 4.56 24.51 8.99
N LEU A 190 3.38 24.11 8.52
CA LEU A 190 2.39 25.06 8.02
C LEU A 190 1.52 25.57 9.17
N PRO A 191 1.13 26.85 9.15
CA PRO A 191 0.15 27.37 10.09
C PRO A 191 -1.23 26.73 9.88
N LEU A 192 -2.04 26.75 10.93
CA LEU A 192 -3.42 26.28 10.88
C LEU A 192 -4.31 27.35 10.24
N LYS A 193 -5.31 26.92 9.47
CA LYS A 193 -6.38 27.80 9.00
C LYS A 193 -7.72 27.28 9.48
N VAL A 194 -8.29 27.97 10.47
CA VAL A 194 -9.63 27.66 10.96
C VAL A 194 -10.66 28.24 10.00
N GLN A 195 -11.57 27.40 9.53
CA GLN A 195 -12.63 27.75 8.57
C GLN A 195 -14.00 27.64 9.21
N ILE A 196 -14.79 28.71 9.04
CA ILE A 196 -16.22 28.73 9.38
C ILE A 196 -16.99 28.45 8.09
N MET A 197 -17.61 27.27 7.99
CA MET A 197 -18.50 26.96 6.87
C MET A 197 -19.90 27.51 7.13
N THR A 198 -20.03 28.83 7.27
CA THR A 198 -21.30 29.54 7.15
C THR A 198 -21.32 30.22 5.79
N PHE A 199 -22.05 29.64 4.83
CA PHE A 199 -22.42 30.39 3.62
C PHE A 199 -23.15 31.67 4.07
N PRO A 200 -22.81 32.89 3.59
CA PRO A 200 -21.93 33.24 2.47
C PRO A 200 -20.58 33.89 2.87
N THR A 201 -20.25 34.01 4.16
CA THR A 201 -19.08 34.78 4.64
C THR A 201 -18.00 33.88 5.24
N MET A 202 -16.88 33.74 4.53
CA MET A 202 -15.67 33.09 5.05
C MET A 202 -14.92 34.09 5.95
N ILE A 203 -15.10 33.99 7.28
CA ILE A 203 -14.30 34.74 8.25
C ILE A 203 -13.00 33.96 8.50
N TYR A 204 -11.87 34.62 8.29
CA TYR A 204 -10.54 34.03 8.30
C TYR A 204 -9.78 34.39 9.57
N PHE A 205 -9.78 33.54 10.59
CA PHE A 205 -8.86 33.68 11.73
C PHE A 205 -7.50 33.04 11.41
N TYR A 206 -6.41 33.73 11.74
CA TYR A 206 -5.05 33.19 11.68
C TYR A 206 -4.56 33.03 13.11
N LEU A 207 -4.13 31.82 13.46
CA LEU A 207 -3.40 31.52 14.69
C LEU A 207 -1.97 31.09 14.32
#